data_AF-A0A0F9LY91-F1
#
_entry.id   AF-A0A0F9LY91-F1
#
_cell.length_a   1.000
_cell.length_b   1.000
_cell.length_c   1.000
_cell.angle_alpha   90.00
_cell.angle_beta   90.00
_cell.angle_gamma   90.00
#
_symmetry.space_group_name_H-M   'P 1'
#
loop_
_entity.id
_entity.type
_entity.pdbx_description
1 polymer ?
#
loop_
_entity_poly.entity_id
_entity_poly.type
_entity_poly.pdbx_seq_one_letter_code
_entity_poly.pdbx_strand_id
1 'polypeptide(L)'
;MSIASIVTGLFKPVASIINKHQERKQLKEQAVAKLSQSAQDDTQAINLNKDEWEALNVAGMQHTWKDEYVTVSVVSILNIIVVGGLATALGYPQVLTGIGTAIKALGDVGVDIGFLLEATILAGLGLSIWKRA
;
A
#
# COMPACT_ATOMS: atom_id res chain seq x y z
N MET A 1 -3.58 -3.00 27.58
CA MET A 1 -3.09 -3.12 26.19
C MET A 1 -1.58 -3.00 26.21
N SER A 2 -0.85 -4.00 25.69
CA SER A 2 0.62 -3.95 25.64
C SER A 2 1.06 -3.13 24.42
N ILE A 3 2.15 -2.36 24.54
CA ILE A 3 2.79 -1.64 23.43
C ILE A 3 3.03 -2.59 22.23
N ALA A 4 3.35 -3.87 22.51
CA ALA A 4 3.53 -4.89 21.49
C ALA A 4 2.29 -5.09 20.59
N SER A 5 1.08 -4.98 21.16
CA SER A 5 -0.19 -5.14 20.43
C SER A 5 -0.52 -3.94 19.53
N ILE A 6 -0.08 -2.74 19.91
CA ILE A 6 -0.19 -1.52 19.11
C ILE A 6 0.79 -1.60 17.93
N VAL A 7 2.01 -2.02 18.19
CA VAL A 7 3.05 -2.22 17.17
C VAL A 7 2.64 -3.29 16.15
N THR A 8 2.08 -4.42 16.58
CA THR A 8 1.59 -5.45 15.63
C THR A 8 0.43 -4.95 14.77
N GLY A 9 -0.45 -4.09 15.29
CA GLY A 9 -1.50 -3.46 14.51
C GLY A 9 -0.98 -2.54 13.39
N LEU A 10 0.12 -1.83 13.65
CA LEU A 10 0.75 -0.91 12.70
C LEU A 10 1.47 -1.62 11.54
N PHE A 11 1.99 -2.83 11.74
CA PHE A 11 2.66 -3.62 10.69
C PHE A 11 1.70 -4.43 9.79
N LYS A 12 0.45 -4.65 10.21
CA LYS A 12 -0.57 -5.35 9.40
C LYS A 12 -0.74 -4.78 7.98
N PRO A 13 -0.86 -3.46 7.77
CA PRO A 13 -0.96 -2.90 6.42
C PRO A 13 0.31 -3.10 5.58
N VAL A 14 1.49 -3.19 6.17
CA VAL A 14 2.74 -3.47 5.44
C VAL A 14 2.84 -4.96 5.07
N ALA A 15 2.48 -5.84 6.00
CA ALA A 15 2.44 -7.29 5.76
C ALA A 15 1.40 -7.67 4.70
N SER A 16 0.26 -6.97 4.64
CA SER A 16 -0.78 -7.22 3.63
C SER A 16 -0.32 -6.89 2.21
N ILE A 17 0.60 -5.93 2.03
CA ILE A 17 1.20 -5.62 0.72
C ILE A 17 2.08 -6.77 0.23
N ILE A 18 2.88 -7.37 1.11
CA ILE A 18 3.73 -8.52 0.78
C ILE A 18 2.87 -9.70 0.34
N ASN A 19 1.77 -9.96 1.05
CA ASN A 19 0.82 -11.01 0.68
C ASN A 19 0.11 -10.70 -0.64
N LYS A 20 -0.37 -9.47 -0.84
CA LYS A 20 -0.96 -9.03 -2.12
C LYS A 20 0.00 -9.13 -3.29
N HIS A 21 1.30 -8.93 -3.05
CA HIS A 21 2.32 -9.11 -4.08
C HIS A 21 2.45 -10.59 -4.49
N GLN A 22 2.42 -11.51 -3.52
CA GLN A 22 2.42 -12.94 -3.78
C GLN A 22 1.15 -13.39 -4.52
N GLU A 23 -0.03 -12.88 -4.13
CA GLU A 23 -1.30 -13.15 -4.82
C GLU A 23 -1.27 -12.64 -6.28
N ARG A 24 -0.78 -11.42 -6.53
CA ARG A 24 -0.64 -10.88 -7.90
C ARG A 24 0.32 -11.70 -8.76
N LYS A 25 1.39 -12.23 -8.17
CA LYS A 25 2.33 -13.11 -8.87
C LYS A 25 1.65 -14.42 -9.28
N GLN A 26 0.87 -15.02 -8.37
CA GLN A 26 0.10 -16.22 -8.68
C GLN A 26 -0.96 -15.98 -9.76
N LEU A 27 -1.70 -14.87 -9.69
CA LEU A 27 -2.70 -14.51 -10.71
C LEU A 27 -2.06 -14.28 -12.08
N LYS A 28 -0.87 -13.67 -12.13
CA LYS A 28 -0.11 -13.52 -13.38
C LYS A 28 0.32 -14.87 -13.95
N GLU A 29 0.86 -15.76 -13.12
CA GLU A 29 1.28 -17.10 -13.55
C GLU A 29 0.09 -17.92 -14.07
N GLN A 30 -1.07 -17.81 -13.42
CA GLN A 30 -2.33 -18.43 -13.87
C GLN A 30 -2.82 -17.85 -15.20
N ALA A 31 -2.76 -16.53 -15.37
CA ALA A 31 -3.17 -15.87 -16.61
C ALA A 31 -2.24 -16.21 -17.79
N VAL A 32 -0.93 -16.26 -17.56
CA VAL A 32 0.07 -16.71 -18.56
C VAL A 32 -0.12 -18.18 -18.91
N ALA A 33 -0.41 -19.03 -17.92
CA ALA A 33 -0.71 -20.45 -18.16
C ALA A 33 -1.95 -20.61 -19.06
N LYS A 34 -3.05 -19.89 -18.77
CA LYS A 34 -4.26 -19.89 -19.61
C LYS A 34 -4.00 -19.38 -21.03
N LEU A 35 -3.21 -18.32 -21.17
CA LEU A 35 -2.76 -17.80 -22.48
C LEU A 35 -1.98 -18.86 -23.27
N SER A 36 -0.99 -19.50 -22.63
CA SER A 36 -0.18 -20.53 -23.28
C SER A 36 -0.98 -21.78 -23.67
N GLN A 37 -1.97 -22.15 -22.85
CA GLN A 37 -2.86 -23.26 -23.11
C GLN A 37 -3.83 -22.93 -24.26
N SER A 38 -4.42 -21.74 -24.27
CA SER A 38 -5.28 -21.28 -25.39
C SER A 38 -4.53 -21.15 -26.72
N ALA A 39 -3.23 -20.83 -26.68
CA ALA A 39 -2.37 -20.79 -27.86
C ALA A 39 -2.02 -22.20 -28.39
N GLN A 40 -2.07 -23.23 -27.54
CA GLN A 40 -1.90 -24.63 -27.94
C GLN A 40 -3.21 -25.25 -28.44
N ASP A 41 -4.34 -24.84 -27.86
CA ASP A 41 -5.68 -25.37 -28.19
C ASP A 41 -6.37 -24.63 -29.36
N ASP A 42 -5.66 -23.73 -30.06
CA ASP A 42 -6.15 -22.90 -31.20
C ASP A 42 -7.50 -22.20 -30.93
N THR A 43 -7.76 -21.89 -29.66
CA THR A 43 -9.05 -21.38 -29.20
C THR A 43 -9.01 -19.85 -29.14
N GLN A 44 -9.80 -19.17 -29.99
CA GLN A 44 -9.79 -17.70 -30.09
C GLN A 44 -10.40 -16.96 -28.88
N ALA A 45 -10.97 -17.66 -27.90
CA ALA A 45 -11.67 -17.05 -26.76
C ALA A 45 -10.96 -17.35 -25.45
N ILE A 46 -10.07 -16.44 -25.03
CA ILE A 46 -9.41 -16.49 -23.72
C ILE A 46 -10.33 -15.86 -22.69
N ASN A 47 -10.90 -16.68 -21.81
CA ASN A 47 -11.77 -16.21 -20.74
C ASN A 47 -10.92 -15.87 -19.50
N LEU A 48 -10.38 -14.65 -19.47
CA LEU A 48 -9.68 -14.08 -18.32
C LEU A 48 -10.67 -13.35 -17.42
N ASN A 49 -10.62 -13.58 -16.11
CA ASN A 49 -11.36 -12.78 -15.15
C ASN A 49 -10.77 -11.35 -15.09
N LYS A 50 -11.56 -10.38 -14.61
CA LYS A 50 -11.16 -8.97 -14.47
C LYS A 50 -9.84 -8.80 -13.71
N ASP A 51 -9.63 -9.59 -12.65
CA ASP A 51 -8.42 -9.54 -11.84
C ASP A 51 -7.19 -10.12 -12.57
N GLU A 52 -7.40 -11.10 -13.46
CA GLU A 52 -6.34 -11.69 -14.30
C GLU A 52 -5.94 -10.73 -15.42
N TRP A 53 -6.93 -10.04 -16.01
CA TRP A 53 -6.73 -8.96 -16.98
C TRP A 53 -5.98 -7.77 -16.36
N GLU A 54 -6.40 -7.31 -15.17
CA GLU A 54 -5.73 -6.23 -14.46
C GLU A 54 -4.31 -6.64 -14.07
N ALA A 55 -4.08 -7.87 -13.61
CA ALA A 55 -2.73 -8.37 -13.29
C ALA A 55 -1.79 -8.41 -14.51
N LEU A 56 -2.28 -8.80 -15.70
CA LEU A 56 -1.49 -8.77 -16.93
C LEU A 56 -1.18 -7.35 -17.41
N ASN A 57 -2.17 -6.46 -17.36
CA ASN A 57 -2.01 -5.07 -17.82
C ASN A 57 -1.10 -4.27 -16.87
N VAL A 58 -1.21 -4.53 -15.56
CA VAL A 58 -0.36 -3.94 -14.52
C VAL A 58 1.06 -4.51 -14.54
N ALA A 59 1.27 -5.73 -15.03
CA ALA A 59 2.61 -6.32 -15.15
C ALA A 59 3.53 -5.58 -16.15
N GLY A 60 2.96 -4.79 -17.08
CA GLY A 60 3.70 -3.89 -17.95
C GLY A 60 4.16 -2.59 -17.25
N MET A 61 3.61 -2.26 -16.08
CA MET A 61 3.94 -1.06 -15.32
C MET A 61 5.06 -1.36 -14.30
N GLN A 62 6.30 -0.96 -14.61
CA GLN A 62 7.51 -1.29 -13.86
C GLN A 62 7.57 -0.77 -12.40
N HIS A 63 6.58 0.00 -11.90
CA HIS A 63 6.70 0.76 -10.64
C HIS A 63 5.64 0.49 -9.55
N THR A 64 4.69 -0.43 -9.74
CA THR A 64 3.49 -0.51 -8.89
C THR A 64 3.71 -0.87 -7.42
N TRP A 65 4.63 -1.79 -7.10
CA TRP A 65 4.82 -2.23 -5.71
C TRP A 65 5.63 -1.23 -4.87
N LYS A 66 6.58 -0.52 -5.48
CA LYS A 66 7.35 0.54 -4.81
C LYS A 66 6.44 1.72 -4.47
N ASP A 67 5.56 2.06 -5.40
CA ASP A 67 4.58 3.14 -5.23
C ASP A 67 3.55 2.82 -4.13
N GLU A 68 3.03 1.59 -4.08
CA GLU A 68 2.16 1.13 -2.99
C GLU A 68 2.86 1.15 -1.62
N TYR A 69 4.13 0.72 -1.56
CA TYR A 69 4.91 0.77 -0.32
C TYR A 69 5.17 2.20 0.15
N VAL A 70 5.56 3.10 -0.76
CA VAL A 70 5.76 4.52 -0.45
C VAL A 70 4.46 5.13 0.04
N THR A 71 3.35 4.85 -0.66
CA THR A 71 2.02 5.34 -0.30
C THR A 71 1.62 4.92 1.11
N VAL A 72 1.75 3.64 1.44
CA VAL A 72 1.38 3.14 2.77
C VAL A 72 2.32 3.68 3.85
N SER A 73 3.63 3.72 3.58
CA SER A 73 4.62 4.28 4.50
C SER A 73 4.30 5.74 4.85
N VAL A 74 4.00 6.57 3.85
CA VAL A 74 3.68 8.00 4.05
C VAL A 74 2.32 8.18 4.72
N VAL A 75 1.27 7.50 4.25
CA VAL A 75 -0.08 7.63 4.83
C VAL A 75 -0.16 7.04 6.24
N SER A 76 0.68 6.06 6.58
CA SER A 76 0.73 5.47 7.93
C SER A 76 1.07 6.47 9.03
N ILE A 77 1.73 7.60 8.69
CA ILE A 77 2.02 8.69 9.62
C ILE A 77 0.72 9.21 10.26
N LEU A 78 -0.36 9.34 9.50
CA LEU A 78 -1.67 9.78 10.02
C LEU A 78 -2.24 8.76 11.02
N ASN A 79 -2.14 7.47 10.71
CA ASN A 79 -2.58 6.41 11.62
C ASN A 79 -1.78 6.42 12.93
N ILE A 80 -0.47 6.65 12.84
CA ILE A 80 0.41 6.75 14.00
C ILE A 80 0.03 7.96 14.88
N ILE A 81 -0.29 9.11 14.29
CA ILE A 81 -0.76 10.29 15.02
C ILE A 81 -2.09 10.01 15.74
N VAL A 82 -3.06 9.38 15.07
CA VAL A 82 -4.35 9.02 15.68
C VAL A 82 -4.15 8.06 16.85
N VAL A 83 -3.32 7.02 16.68
CA VAL A 83 -2.98 6.08 17.75
C VAL A 83 -2.25 6.79 18.89
N GLY A 84 -1.35 7.72 18.60
CA GLY A 84 -0.64 8.53 19.60
C GLY A 84 -1.59 9.42 20.42
N GLY A 85 -2.61 9.99 19.77
CA GLY A 85 -3.67 10.75 20.45
C GLY A 85 -4.51 9.88 21.40
N LEU A 86 -4.91 8.69 20.94
CA LEU A 86 -5.62 7.71 21.79
C LEU A 86 -4.74 7.23 22.95
N ALA A 87 -3.47 6.93 22.70
CA ALA A 87 -2.52 6.54 23.73
C ALA A 87 -2.33 7.64 24.79
N THR A 88 -2.29 8.90 24.37
CA THR A 88 -2.23 10.06 25.26
C THR A 88 -3.47 10.14 26.14
N ALA A 89 -4.66 9.97 25.58
CA ALA A 89 -5.91 9.94 26.34
C ALA A 89 -5.97 8.78 27.36
N LEU A 90 -5.23 7.69 27.10
CA LEU A 90 -5.10 6.54 28.00
C LEU A 90 -3.93 6.66 29.00
N GLY A 91 -3.30 7.83 29.11
CA GLY A 91 -2.23 8.11 30.07
C GLY A 91 -0.81 7.84 29.58
N TYR A 92 -0.60 7.69 28.27
CA TYR A 92 0.71 7.50 27.64
C TYR A 92 1.10 8.69 26.73
N PRO A 93 1.26 9.92 27.28
CA PRO A 93 1.58 11.11 26.49
C PRO A 93 2.91 11.01 25.74
N GLN A 94 3.85 10.19 26.23
CA GLN A 94 5.16 9.98 25.62
C GLN A 94 5.09 9.46 24.17
N VAL A 95 3.99 8.79 23.79
CA VAL A 95 3.82 8.29 22.42
C VAL A 95 3.63 9.45 21.45
N LEU A 96 2.77 10.42 21.78
CA LEU A 96 2.54 11.59 20.94
C LEU A 96 3.76 12.52 20.90
N THR A 97 4.44 12.69 22.03
CA THR A 97 5.70 13.45 22.09
C THR A 97 6.79 12.81 21.21
N GLY A 98 6.94 11.48 21.26
CA GLY A 98 7.88 10.76 20.41
C GLY A 98 7.61 10.93 18.93
N ILE A 99 6.32 10.89 18.53
CA ILE A 99 5.89 11.15 17.15
C ILE A 99 6.26 12.57 16.71
N GLY A 100 5.98 13.57 17.56
CA GLY A 100 6.34 14.97 17.28
C GLY A 100 7.85 15.16 17.09
N THR A 101 8.68 14.54 17.92
CA THR A 101 10.14 14.58 17.79
C THR A 101 10.61 13.94 16.48
N ALA A 102 10.03 12.81 16.09
CA ALA A 102 10.38 12.14 14.84
C ALA A 102 10.03 12.99 13.60
N ILE A 103 8.83 13.60 13.59
CA ILE A 103 8.42 14.51 12.49
C ILE A 103 9.35 15.73 12.42
N LYS A 104 9.68 16.32 13.56
CA LYS A 104 10.60 17.46 13.61
C LYS A 104 12.00 17.09 13.10
N ALA A 105 12.54 15.96 13.52
CA ALA A 105 13.84 15.48 13.06
C ALA A 105 13.86 15.23 11.54
N LEU A 106 12.76 14.74 10.95
CA LEU A 106 12.64 14.59 9.50
C LEU A 106 12.62 15.96 8.79
N GLY A 107 11.89 16.92 9.35
CA GLY A 107 11.87 18.30 8.85
C GLY A 107 13.25 18.97 8.90
N ASP A 108 14.02 18.74 9.97
CA ASP A 108 15.38 19.28 10.14
C ASP A 108 16.37 18.75 9.08
N VAL A 109 16.12 17.56 8.53
CA VAL A 109 16.90 16.95 7.43
C VAL A 109 16.37 17.38 6.04
N GLY A 110 15.37 18.27 5.99
CA GLY A 110 14.79 18.80 4.76
C GLY A 110 13.71 17.91 4.15
N VAL A 111 13.17 16.94 4.90
CA VAL A 111 12.05 16.11 4.44
C VAL A 111 10.75 16.86 4.66
N ASP A 112 10.11 17.29 3.57
CA ASP A 112 8.78 17.90 3.62
C ASP A 112 7.69 16.83 3.71
N ILE A 113 7.31 16.48 4.94
CA ILE A 113 6.25 15.51 5.24
C ILE A 113 4.89 16.00 4.73
N GLY A 114 4.65 17.31 4.70
CA GLY A 114 3.41 17.90 4.21
C GLY A 114 3.22 17.66 2.72
N PHE A 115 4.24 17.99 1.93
CA PHE A 115 4.27 17.71 0.50
C PHE A 115 4.15 16.21 0.20
N LEU A 116 4.88 15.35 0.92
CA LEU A 116 4.81 13.90 0.73
C LEU A 116 3.40 13.36 0.98
N LEU A 117 2.72 13.81 2.04
CA LEU A 117 1.34 13.43 2.34
C LEU A 117 0.38 13.90 1.25
N GLU A 118 0.49 15.17 0.83
CA GLU A 118 -0.38 15.73 -0.21
C GLU A 118 -0.23 14.98 -1.54
N ALA A 119 1.02 14.80 -2.01
CA ALA A 119 1.30 14.10 -3.25
C ALA A 119 0.78 12.65 -3.23
N THR A 120 0.94 11.97 -2.09
CA THR A 120 0.49 10.59 -1.91
C THR A 120 -1.04 10.47 -1.90
N ILE A 121 -1.73 11.38 -1.19
CA ILE A 121 -3.20 11.40 -1.15
C ILE A 121 -3.77 11.73 -2.53
N LEU A 122 -3.18 12.71 -3.23
CA LEU A 122 -3.62 13.09 -4.58
C LEU A 122 -3.45 11.94 -5.57
N ALA A 123 -2.32 11.21 -5.51
CA ALA A 123 -2.08 10.02 -6.33
C ALA A 123 -3.10 8.91 -6.02
N GLY A 124 -3.38 8.64 -4.74
CA GLY A 124 -4.39 7.67 -4.33
C GLY A 124 -5.82 8.04 -4.77
N LEU A 125 -6.21 9.30 -4.61
CA LEU A 125 -7.49 9.82 -5.07
C LEU A 125 -7.61 9.74 -6.60
N GLY A 126 -6.56 10.13 -7.34
CA GLY A 126 -6.51 10.05 -8.80
C GLY A 126 -6.75 8.63 -9.32
N LEU A 127 -6.07 7.63 -8.72
CA LEU A 127 -6.31 6.22 -9.04
C LEU A 127 -7.75 5.78 -8.72
N SER A 128 -8.30 6.23 -7.59
CA SER A 128 -9.68 5.87 -7.20
C SER A 128 -10.74 6.44 -8.15
N ILE A 129 -10.51 7.65 -8.67
CA ILE A 129 -11.39 8.33 -9.63
C ILE A 129 -11.27 7.65 -11.00
N TRP A 130 -10.06 7.35 -11.46
CA TRP A 130 -9.83 6.64 -12.72
C TRP A 130 -10.51 5.26 -12.75
N LYS A 131 -10.49 4.51 -11.64
CA LYS A 131 -11.19 3.21 -11.55
C LYS A 131 -12.72 3.32 -11.62
N ARG A 132 -13.29 4.51 -11.41
CA ARG A 132 -14.74 4.77 -11.42
C ARG A 132 -15.22 5.41 -12.73
N ALA A 133 -14.33 5.98 -13.53
CA ALA A 133 -14.61 6.56 -14.85
C ALA A 133 -14.64 5.46 -15.92
#